data_AF-A0A800ARI2-F1
#
_entry.id   AF-A0A800ARI2-F1
#
_cell.length_a   1.000
_cell.length_b   1.000
_cell.length_c   1.000
_cell.angle_alpha   90.00
_cell.angle_beta   90.00
_cell.angle_gamma   90.00
#
_symmetry.space_group_name_H-M   'P 1'
#
loop_
_entity.id
_entity.type
_entity.pdbx_description
1 polymer ?
#
loop_
_entity_poly.entity_id
_entity_poly.type
_entity_poly.pdbx_seq_one_letter_code
_entity_poly.pdbx_strand_id
1 'polypeptide(L)'
;MIVSAGKIESFDFAFSIGIGLIDSAINLTRLALFDKPDFLLFVGSAGSYGEYDIFDIVESRGATQIELSFIENRSYTPIDNALISEGLNVSHETLINSSNYITKDSRYSNFFLENRIGLENMEFFSLLRVAKEFNIPAGGIFVVTNYCDKD
;
A
#
# COMPACT_ATOMS: atom_id res chain seq x y z
N MET A 1 9.00 -8.88 -11.03
CA MET A 1 9.17 -9.65 -9.79
C MET A 1 7.93 -9.48 -8.93
N ILE A 2 7.42 -10.57 -8.36
CA ILE A 2 6.29 -10.54 -7.42
C ILE A 2 6.86 -10.43 -6.01
N VAL A 3 6.30 -9.55 -5.20
CA VAL A 3 6.71 -9.31 -3.82
C VAL A 3 5.51 -9.33 -2.88
N SER A 4 5.72 -9.75 -1.63
CA SER A 4 4.72 -9.72 -0.56
C SER A 4 5.35 -9.29 0.77
N ALA A 5 4.54 -8.90 1.76
CA ALA A 5 5.04 -8.52 3.09
C ALA A 5 5.79 -9.68 3.78
N GLY A 6 5.35 -10.93 3.57
CA GLY A 6 5.93 -12.12 4.15
C GLY A 6 5.39 -12.47 5.54
N LYS A 7 6.09 -13.37 6.25
CA LYS A 7 5.64 -13.98 7.52
C LYS A 7 4.28 -14.67 7.38
N ILE A 8 3.20 -14.00 7.80
CA ILE A 8 1.81 -14.50 7.71
C ILE A 8 1.26 -14.40 6.27
N GLU A 9 1.89 -13.58 5.43
CA GLU A 9 1.60 -13.43 3.99
C GLU A 9 2.79 -13.91 3.14
N SER A 10 3.23 -15.14 3.38
CA SER A 10 4.33 -15.76 2.64
C SER A 10 3.79 -16.61 1.50
N PHE A 11 4.29 -16.37 0.28
CA PHE A 11 3.97 -17.16 -0.90
C PHE A 11 5.25 -17.69 -1.52
N ASP A 12 5.26 -18.96 -1.95
CA ASP A 12 6.45 -19.57 -2.57
C ASP A 12 6.88 -18.87 -3.87
N PHE A 13 5.96 -18.14 -4.51
CA PHE A 13 6.20 -17.40 -5.75
C PHE A 13 6.57 -15.92 -5.53
N ALA A 14 6.53 -15.40 -4.30
CA ALA A 14 6.73 -13.99 -4.00
C ALA A 14 7.96 -13.76 -3.12
N PHE A 15 8.75 -12.74 -3.45
CA PHE A 15 9.87 -12.32 -2.61
C PHE A 15 9.36 -11.52 -1.40
N SER A 16 9.72 -11.95 -0.19
CA SER A 16 9.31 -11.31 1.05
C SER A 16 10.07 -10.00 1.29
N ILE A 17 9.37 -8.88 1.35
CA ILE A 17 9.97 -7.54 1.59
C ILE A 17 9.89 -7.11 3.06
N GLY A 18 9.22 -7.85 3.93
CA GLY A 18 9.03 -7.49 5.33
C GLY A 18 7.79 -6.62 5.55
N ILE A 19 7.37 -6.53 6.81
CA ILE A 19 6.10 -5.90 7.21
C ILE A 19 6.34 -4.44 7.61
N GLY A 20 5.46 -3.57 7.16
CA GLY A 20 5.49 -2.15 7.45
C GLY A 20 6.50 -1.38 6.60
N LEU A 21 6.37 -0.05 6.65
CA LEU A 21 7.04 0.87 5.74
C LEU A 21 8.59 0.78 5.78
N ILE A 22 9.16 0.46 6.95
CA ILE A 22 10.60 0.48 7.18
C ILE A 22 11.27 -0.79 6.64
N ASP A 23 10.76 -1.97 6.99
CA ASP A 23 11.32 -3.23 6.53
C ASP A 23 11.17 -3.35 5.01
N SER A 24 10.01 -2.97 4.47
CA SER A 24 9.75 -2.94 3.03
C SER A 24 10.74 -2.01 2.31
N ALA A 25 11.01 -0.81 2.85
CA ALA A 25 11.95 0.13 2.25
C ALA A 25 13.37 -0.45 2.21
N ILE A 26 13.85 -1.03 3.31
CA ILE A 26 15.19 -1.59 3.43
C ILE A 26 15.38 -2.73 2.43
N ASN A 27 14.45 -3.68 2.39
CA ASN A 27 14.58 -4.87 1.58
C ASN A 27 14.37 -4.59 0.09
N LEU A 28 13.43 -3.71 -0.28
CA LEU A 28 13.25 -3.28 -1.66
C LEU A 28 14.44 -2.47 -2.17
N THR A 29 15.05 -1.62 -1.33
CA THR A 29 16.26 -0.88 -1.71
C THR A 29 17.41 -1.84 -1.99
N ARG A 30 17.62 -2.85 -1.13
CA ARG A 30 18.62 -3.91 -1.37
C ARG A 30 18.32 -4.65 -2.67
N LEU A 31 17.08 -5.08 -2.87
CA LEU A 31 16.65 -5.75 -4.09
C LEU A 31 16.96 -4.90 -5.32
N ALA A 32 16.54 -3.62 -5.33
CA ALA A 32 16.74 -2.72 -6.45
C ALA A 32 18.23 -2.43 -6.76
N LEU A 33 19.11 -2.49 -5.75
CA LEU A 33 20.56 -2.29 -5.92
C LEU A 33 21.29 -3.54 -6.44
N PHE A 34 20.92 -4.73 -5.97
CA PHE A 34 21.66 -5.96 -6.26
C PHE A 34 21.03 -6.82 -7.36
N ASP A 35 19.71 -6.74 -7.54
CA ASP A 35 18.93 -7.51 -8.52
C ASP A 35 17.73 -6.68 -8.96
N LYS A 36 18.01 -5.60 -9.70
CA LYS A 36 16.99 -4.63 -10.12
C LYS A 36 15.94 -5.29 -11.02
N PRO A 37 14.67 -5.38 -10.59
CA PRO A 37 13.63 -5.96 -11.44
C PRO A 37 13.15 -4.94 -12.50
N ASP A 38 12.71 -5.46 -13.65
CA ASP A 38 12.05 -4.64 -14.69
C ASP A 38 10.66 -4.15 -14.28
N PHE A 39 10.04 -4.83 -13.30
CA PHE A 39 8.71 -4.54 -12.79
C PHE A 39 8.53 -5.06 -11.36
N LEU A 40 7.78 -4.34 -10.52
CA LEU A 40 7.39 -4.78 -9.18
C LEU A 40 5.88 -4.96 -9.08
N LEU A 41 5.43 -6.18 -8.77
CA LEU A 41 4.03 -6.48 -8.46
C LEU A 41 3.91 -6.84 -6.98
N PHE A 42 3.26 -5.99 -6.20
CA PHE A 42 2.88 -6.31 -4.83
C PHE A 42 1.66 -7.23 -4.82
N VAL A 43 1.70 -8.29 -4.01
CA VAL A 43 0.54 -9.13 -3.71
C VAL A 43 0.45 -9.25 -2.19
N GLY A 44 -0.68 -8.84 -1.62
CA GLY A 44 -0.90 -8.89 -0.18
C GLY A 44 -2.37 -8.75 0.18
N SER A 45 -2.68 -8.77 1.48
CA SER A 45 -4.01 -8.41 1.95
C SER A 45 -4.13 -6.92 2.24
N ALA A 46 -5.37 -6.47 2.34
CA ALA A 46 -5.70 -5.13 2.80
C ALA A 46 -6.99 -5.13 3.62
N GLY A 47 -7.11 -4.12 4.48
CA GLY A 47 -8.34 -3.80 5.17
C GLY A 47 -9.19 -2.83 4.35
N SER A 48 -10.49 -3.10 4.23
CA SER A 48 -11.44 -2.19 3.58
C SER A 48 -11.85 -1.08 4.54
N TYR A 49 -11.91 0.17 4.04
CA TYR A 49 -12.55 1.28 4.77
C TYR A 49 -14.08 1.27 4.64
N GLY A 50 -14.65 0.36 3.85
CA GLY A 50 -16.09 0.18 3.70
C GLY A 50 -16.60 0.15 2.25
N GLU A 51 -15.75 0.44 1.26
CA GLU A 51 -16.12 0.41 -0.17
C GLU A 51 -16.14 -1.00 -0.76
N TYR A 52 -15.21 -1.86 -0.31
CA TYR A 52 -15.01 -3.21 -0.83
C TYR A 52 -15.43 -4.27 0.19
N ASP A 53 -15.93 -5.41 -0.31
CA ASP A 53 -16.32 -6.56 0.50
C ASP A 53 -15.16 -7.53 0.71
N ILE A 54 -15.25 -8.35 1.75
CA ILE A 54 -14.26 -9.41 2.00
C ILE A 54 -14.17 -10.34 0.79
N PHE A 55 -12.93 -10.66 0.40
CA PHE A 55 -12.53 -11.40 -0.80
C PHE A 55 -12.59 -10.66 -2.13
N ASP A 56 -12.98 -9.38 -2.15
CA ASP A 56 -12.75 -8.56 -3.33
C ASP A 56 -11.25 -8.49 -3.63
N ILE A 57 -10.94 -8.54 -4.93
CA ILE A 57 -9.59 -8.36 -5.44
C ILE A 57 -9.52 -6.96 -6.05
N VAL A 58 -8.63 -6.14 -5.50
CA VAL A 58 -8.44 -4.75 -5.92
C VAL A 58 -7.06 -4.58 -6.51
N GLU A 59 -7.00 -4.02 -7.71
CA GLU A 59 -5.76 -3.62 -8.35
C GLU A 59 -5.50 -2.15 -8.09
N SER A 60 -4.26 -1.78 -7.76
CA SER A 60 -3.90 -0.39 -7.55
C SER A 60 -2.51 -0.06 -8.09
N ARG A 61 -2.36 1.22 -8.44
CA ARG A 61 -1.09 1.86 -8.82
C ARG A 61 -0.75 3.03 -7.92
N GLY A 62 -1.67 3.38 -7.02
CA GLY A 62 -1.63 4.60 -6.26
C GLY A 62 -1.67 4.31 -4.78
N ALA A 63 -0.79 4.97 -4.05
CA ALA A 63 -0.73 4.82 -2.60
C ALA A 63 -0.64 6.17 -1.92
N THR A 64 -1.11 6.21 -0.69
CA THR A 64 -0.94 7.34 0.22
C THR A 64 -0.24 6.89 1.50
N GLN A 65 0.38 7.82 2.22
CA GLN A 65 0.83 7.63 3.60
C GLN A 65 0.30 8.79 4.43
N ILE A 66 -1.00 8.71 4.73
CA ILE A 66 -1.71 9.73 5.50
C ILE A 66 -1.87 9.21 6.93
N GLU A 67 -1.26 9.94 7.86
CA GLU A 67 -1.40 9.70 9.29
C GLU A 67 -2.68 10.37 9.82
N LEU A 68 -3.30 9.78 10.85
CA LEU A 68 -4.53 10.32 11.44
C LEU A 68 -4.33 11.74 12.00
N SER A 69 -3.13 12.05 12.52
CA SER A 69 -2.82 13.39 13.01
C SER A 69 -2.83 14.46 11.91
N PHE A 70 -2.59 14.06 10.65
CA PHE A 70 -2.75 14.96 9.50
C PHE A 70 -4.23 15.25 9.24
N ILE A 71 -5.09 14.22 9.31
CA ILE A 71 -6.55 14.33 9.15
C ILE A 71 -7.13 15.27 10.23
N GLU A 72 -6.66 15.16 11.48
CA GLU A 72 -7.09 16.02 12.59
C GLU A 72 -6.47 17.43 12.57
N ASN A 73 -5.67 17.78 11.55
CA ASN A 73 -4.93 19.04 11.48
C ASN A 73 -4.02 19.28 12.71
N ARG A 74 -3.46 18.20 13.27
CA ARG A 74 -2.48 18.20 14.37
C ARG A 74 -1.04 17.97 13.89
N SER A 75 -0.85 17.81 12.59
CA SER A 75 0.45 17.60 11.97
C SER A 75 0.49 18.29 10.61
N TYR A 76 1.66 18.81 10.24
CA TYR A 76 1.95 19.26 8.90
C TYR A 76 3.08 18.40 8.33
N THR A 77 3.14 18.28 7.02
CA THR A 77 4.21 17.57 6.34
C THR A 77 4.61 18.27 5.04
N PRO A 78 5.91 18.51 4.81
CA PRO A 78 6.39 19.01 3.52
C PRO A 78 6.75 17.88 2.54
N ILE A 79 6.68 16.61 2.97
CA ILE A 79 7.03 15.46 2.13
C ILE A 79 5.80 14.94 1.36
N ASP A 80 6.03 14.45 0.15
CA ASP A 80 5.01 13.79 -0.67
C ASP A 80 4.44 12.59 0.07
N ASN A 81 3.13 12.60 0.31
CA ASN A 81 2.39 11.53 0.98
C ASN A 81 1.35 10.87 0.08
N ALA A 82 1.37 11.16 -1.23
CA ALA A 82 0.53 10.55 -2.24
C ALA A 82 1.35 10.33 -3.52
N LEU A 83 1.13 9.22 -4.20
CA LEU A 83 1.85 8.85 -5.41
C LEU A 83 1.07 7.86 -6.24
N ILE A 84 1.28 7.98 -7.54
CA ILE A 84 0.72 7.10 -8.57
C ILE A 84 1.89 6.65 -9.43
N SER A 85 2.03 5.34 -9.64
CA SER A 85 3.03 4.79 -10.56
C SER A 85 2.64 5.10 -12.02
N GLU A 86 3.60 5.38 -12.90
CA GLU A 86 3.35 5.62 -14.33
C GLU A 86 3.39 4.31 -15.14
N GLY A 87 2.68 4.21 -16.27
CA GLY A 87 2.89 3.14 -17.26
C GLY A 87 2.12 1.80 -17.14
N LEU A 88 1.02 1.70 -16.38
CA LEU A 88 0.11 0.55 -16.37
C LEU A 88 -1.34 1.05 -16.41
N ASN A 89 -2.19 0.29 -17.06
CA ASN A 89 -3.64 0.52 -17.03
C ASN A 89 -4.24 -0.41 -15.99
N VAL A 90 -4.88 0.16 -14.97
CA VAL A 90 -5.76 -0.59 -14.05
C VAL A 90 -7.22 -0.34 -14.44
N SER A 91 -8.09 -1.28 -14.12
CA SER A 91 -9.52 -1.19 -14.43
C SER A 91 -10.19 -0.03 -13.69
N HIS A 92 -9.80 0.20 -12.43
CA HIS A 92 -10.26 1.29 -11.57
C HIS A 92 -9.09 1.81 -10.71
N GLU A 93 -8.98 3.13 -10.59
CA GLU A 93 -7.91 3.75 -9.80
C GLU A 93 -8.36 3.93 -8.35
N THR A 94 -8.09 2.91 -7.53
CA THR A 94 -8.31 2.92 -6.08
C THR A 94 -6.99 3.25 -5.37
N LEU A 95 -6.97 4.26 -4.50
CA LEU A 95 -5.79 4.54 -3.68
C LEU A 95 -5.76 3.65 -2.45
N ILE A 96 -4.56 3.18 -2.10
CA ILE A 96 -4.32 2.38 -0.89
C ILE A 96 -3.52 3.22 0.10
N ASN A 97 -4.06 3.46 1.29
CA ASN A 97 -3.27 4.07 2.35
C ASN A 97 -2.26 3.03 2.88
N SER A 98 -1.07 3.48 3.24
CA SER A 98 -0.13 2.68 4.01
C SER A 98 0.34 3.41 5.24
N SER A 99 0.14 2.78 6.38
CA SER A 99 0.57 3.27 7.69
C SER A 99 1.08 2.10 8.55
N ASN A 100 1.83 2.40 9.61
CA ASN A 100 2.18 1.38 10.59
C ASN A 100 1.09 1.19 11.66
N TYR A 101 0.04 2.03 11.64
CA TYR A 101 -1.02 2.08 12.64
C TYR A 101 -2.37 2.20 11.94
N ILE A 102 -3.07 1.08 11.85
CA ILE A 102 -4.38 1.01 11.19
C ILE A 102 -5.44 1.59 12.13
N THR A 103 -6.26 2.51 11.62
CA THR A 103 -7.40 3.05 12.38
C THR A 103 -8.47 2.00 12.61
N LYS A 104 -9.05 1.99 13.81
CA LYS A 104 -10.28 1.25 14.15
C LYS A 104 -11.52 2.14 14.28
N ASP A 105 -11.36 3.44 14.08
CA ASP A 105 -12.44 4.41 14.22
C ASP A 105 -13.03 4.73 12.83
N SER A 106 -14.32 4.42 12.67
CA SER A 106 -15.06 4.59 11.41
C SER A 106 -15.10 6.04 10.92
N ARG A 107 -14.89 7.03 11.80
CA ARG A 107 -14.81 8.45 11.40
C ARG A 107 -13.62 8.68 10.46
N TYR A 108 -12.48 8.04 10.73
CA TYR A 108 -11.31 8.14 9.85
C TYR A 108 -11.48 7.30 8.59
N SER A 109 -12.10 6.11 8.68
CA SER A 109 -12.43 5.31 7.50
C SER A 109 -13.29 6.11 6.50
N ASN A 110 -14.31 6.81 6.98
CA ASN A 110 -15.14 7.68 6.14
C ASN A 110 -14.34 8.81 5.49
N PHE A 111 -13.39 9.43 6.20
CA PHE A 111 -12.52 10.45 5.61
C PHE A 111 -11.69 9.88 4.45
N PHE A 112 -11.12 8.68 4.61
CA PHE A 112 -10.38 8.02 3.53
C PHE A 112 -11.27 7.76 2.31
N LEU A 113 -12.48 7.23 2.52
CA LEU A 113 -13.46 6.99 1.47
C LEU A 113 -13.85 8.25 0.70
N GLU A 114 -14.13 9.36 1.41
CA GLU A 114 -14.46 10.65 0.79
C GLU A 114 -13.32 11.19 -0.09
N ASN A 115 -12.08 10.78 0.20
CA ASN A 115 -10.88 11.13 -0.56
C ASN A 115 -10.44 10.05 -1.57
N ARG A 116 -11.33 9.10 -1.91
CA ARG A 116 -11.08 8.00 -2.88
C ARG A 116 -9.95 7.04 -2.49
N ILE A 117 -9.74 6.89 -1.19
CA ILE A 117 -8.81 5.93 -0.62
C ILE A 117 -9.65 4.79 -0.05
N GLY A 118 -9.59 3.64 -0.72
CA GLY A 118 -10.53 2.54 -0.48
C GLY A 118 -10.05 1.52 0.54
N LEU A 119 -8.73 1.30 0.62
CA LEU A 119 -8.12 0.25 1.42
C LEU A 119 -6.93 0.77 2.26
N GLU A 120 -6.65 0.05 3.35
CA GLU A 120 -5.43 0.18 4.17
C GLU A 120 -4.53 -1.05 3.98
N ASN A 121 -3.25 -0.80 3.74
CA ASN A 121 -2.16 -1.78 3.78
C ASN A 121 -1.01 -1.21 4.65
N MET A 122 0.13 -1.88 4.81
CA MET A 122 1.26 -1.37 5.62
C MET A 122 2.55 -1.16 4.81
N GLU A 123 2.62 -1.60 3.55
CA GLU A 123 3.85 -1.65 2.74
C GLU A 123 3.76 -0.87 1.43
N PHE A 124 2.58 -0.79 0.82
CA PHE A 124 2.45 -0.45 -0.60
C PHE A 124 2.97 0.95 -0.95
N PHE A 125 2.75 1.95 -0.08
CA PHE A 125 3.34 3.27 -0.25
C PHE A 125 4.87 3.22 -0.30
N SER A 126 5.50 2.51 0.63
CA SER A 126 6.95 2.35 0.70
C SER A 126 7.47 1.65 -0.56
N LEU A 127 6.74 0.64 -1.04
CA LEU A 127 7.06 -0.03 -2.30
C LEU A 127 7.06 0.93 -3.48
N LEU A 128 5.99 1.69 -3.67
CA LEU A 128 5.90 2.63 -4.79
C LEU A 128 6.92 3.79 -4.66
N ARG A 129 7.26 4.23 -3.44
CA ARG A 129 8.33 5.21 -3.21
C ARG A 129 9.70 4.69 -3.65
N VAL A 130 10.07 3.47 -3.24
CA VAL A 130 11.34 2.86 -3.65
C VAL A 130 11.34 2.60 -5.16
N ALA A 131 10.23 2.08 -5.70
CA ALA A 131 10.10 1.85 -7.13
C ALA A 131 10.31 3.13 -7.94
N LYS A 132 9.72 4.26 -7.50
CA LYS A 132 9.92 5.58 -8.11
C LYS A 132 11.39 6.01 -8.07
N GLU A 133 12.06 5.90 -6.92
CA GLU A 133 13.48 6.25 -6.75
C GLU A 133 14.38 5.51 -7.75
N PHE A 134 14.11 4.22 -7.95
CA PHE A 134 14.91 3.38 -8.85
C PHE A 134 14.38 3.34 -10.29
N ASN A 135 13.35 4.12 -10.64
CA ASN A 135 12.68 4.11 -11.95
C ASN A 135 12.22 2.70 -12.35
N ILE A 136 11.55 2.00 -11.43
CA ILE A 136 10.96 0.69 -11.63
C ILE A 136 9.43 0.88 -11.71
N PRO A 137 8.76 0.48 -12.80
CA PRO A 137 7.30 0.48 -12.83
C PRO A 137 6.74 -0.51 -11.81
N ALA A 138 5.64 -0.14 -11.15
CA ALA A 138 5.10 -0.93 -10.05
C ALA A 138 3.57 -0.86 -9.96
N GLY A 139 2.98 -1.89 -9.37
CA GLY A 139 1.56 -1.99 -9.06
C GLY A 139 1.29 -2.98 -7.93
N GLY A 140 0.05 -3.06 -7.48
CA GLY A 140 -0.36 -3.94 -6.40
C GLY A 140 -1.69 -4.63 -6.67
N ILE A 141 -1.82 -5.84 -6.16
CA ILE A 141 -3.03 -6.64 -6.12
C ILE A 141 -3.32 -6.96 -4.65
N PHE A 142 -4.51 -6.60 -4.20
CA PHE A 142 -4.93 -6.71 -2.81
C PHE A 142 -6.15 -7.59 -2.70
N VAL A 143 -6.12 -8.55 -1.79
CA VAL A 143 -7.32 -9.26 -1.35
C VAL A 143 -7.84 -8.61 -0.07
N VAL A 144 -9.11 -8.24 -0.06
CA VAL A 144 -9.75 -7.70 1.14
C VAL A 144 -9.97 -8.83 2.14
N THR A 145 -9.40 -8.71 3.34
CA THR A 145 -9.50 -9.75 4.37
C THR A 145 -10.24 -9.32 5.63
N ASN A 146 -10.39 -8.02 5.84
CA ASN A 146 -11.09 -7.44 6.97
C ASN A 146 -11.65 -6.05 6.62
N TYR A 147 -12.48 -5.51 7.50
CA TYR A 147 -12.81 -4.07 7.54
C TYR A 147 -11.94 -3.41 8.61
N CYS A 148 -11.48 -2.18 8.38
CA CYS A 148 -10.57 -1.51 9.33
C CYS A 148 -11.26 -1.13 10.64
N ASP A 149 -12.55 -0.78 10.59
CA ASP A 149 -13.34 -0.26 11.70
C ASP A 149 -14.16 -1.33 12.46
N LYS A 150 -13.97 -2.61 12.12
CA LYS A 150 -14.67 -3.74 12.75
C LYS A 150 -13.64 -4.75 13.26
N ASP A 151 -13.79 -5.15 14.51
CA ASP A 151 -13.02 -6.24 15.12
C ASP A 151 -13.50 -7.62 14.61
#